data_AF-A0A1C7GMG0-F1
#
_entry.id   AF-A0A1C7GMG0-F1
#
_cell.length_a   1.000
_cell.length_b   1.000
_cell.length_c   1.000
_cell.angle_alpha   90.00
_cell.angle_beta   90.00
_cell.angle_gamma   90.00
#
_symmetry.space_group_name_H-M   'P 1'
#
loop_
_entity.id
_entity.type
_entity.pdbx_description
1 polymer ?
#
loop_
_entity_poly.entity_id
_entity_poly.type
_entity_poly.pdbx_seq_one_letter_code
_entity_poly.pdbx_strand_id
1 'polypeptide(L)'
;MWLTRKLSGEKAVRLHSGQVEAGGLSVQGERLYEEPEQLMPYGLMSVAEAGRQAVMLEGYCAGVAGAPDSDIRAGEVRLYSAGGAEIYLENSGRVIINGQVFEPKEG
;
A
#
# COMPACT_ATOMS: atom_id res chain seq x y z
N MET A 1 27.87 7.93 31.48
CA MET A 1 27.65 9.25 30.84
C MET A 1 26.17 9.42 30.54
N TRP A 2 25.52 10.44 31.14
CA TRP A 2 24.08 10.72 30.95
C TRP A 2 23.79 11.41 29.61
N LEU A 3 24.73 12.21 29.10
CA LEU A 3 24.61 12.91 27.81
C LEU A 3 24.60 11.96 26.60
N THR A 4 25.47 10.94 26.58
CA THR A 4 25.51 9.98 25.47
C THR A 4 24.23 9.16 25.37
N ARG A 5 23.56 8.88 26.50
CA ARG A 5 22.26 8.20 26.53
C ARG A 5 21.10 9.06 26.01
N LYS A 6 21.18 10.39 26.16
CA LYS A 6 20.22 11.33 25.54
C LYS A 6 20.46 11.51 24.04
N LEU A 7 21.72 11.42 23.60
CA LEU A 7 22.09 11.51 22.18
C LEU A 7 21.84 10.20 21.41
N SER A 8 21.80 9.07 22.13
CA SER A 8 21.38 7.76 21.62
C SER A 8 19.88 7.50 21.84
N GLY A 9 19.09 8.57 21.97
CA GLY A 9 17.64 8.45 21.89
C GLY A 9 17.26 7.71 20.60
N GLU A 10 16.40 6.70 20.73
CA GLU A 10 15.85 5.96 19.59
C GLU A 10 15.42 6.99 18.54
N LYS A 11 15.97 6.88 17.32
CA LYS A 11 15.50 7.69 16.21
C LYS A 11 14.05 7.32 15.98
N ALA A 12 13.15 8.22 16.37
CA ALA A 12 11.73 8.07 16.09
C ALA A 12 11.56 8.00 14.57
N VAL A 13 10.94 6.92 14.10
CA VAL A 13 10.60 6.74 12.69
C VAL A 13 9.60 7.83 12.30
N ARG A 14 9.96 8.63 11.31
CA ARG A 14 9.10 9.71 10.82
C ARG A 14 8.16 9.21 9.73
N LEU A 15 6.89 9.49 9.94
CA LEU A 15 5.82 9.27 8.97
C LEU A 15 5.58 10.56 8.19
N HIS A 16 5.59 10.46 6.87
CA HIS A 16 5.28 11.57 5.98
C HIS A 16 4.25 11.14 4.93
N SER A 17 3.67 12.10 4.22
CA SER A 17 2.84 11.81 3.05
C SER A 17 3.31 12.65 1.87
N GLY A 18 3.28 12.06 0.67
CA GLY A 18 3.60 12.74 -0.58
C GLY A 18 2.71 12.28 -1.73
N GLN A 19 2.61 13.08 -2.78
CA GLN A 19 1.83 12.70 -3.97
C GLN A 19 2.69 11.87 -4.92
N VAL A 20 2.09 10.84 -5.51
CA VAL A 20 2.73 10.01 -6.51
C VAL A 20 2.78 10.76 -7.85
N GLU A 21 3.95 10.81 -8.48
CA GLU A 21 4.14 11.43 -9.79
C GLU A 21 3.90 10.44 -10.95
N ALA A 22 3.77 10.97 -12.17
CA ALA A 22 3.62 10.15 -13.37
C ALA A 22 4.96 9.57 -13.83
N GLY A 23 4.92 8.40 -14.48
CA GLY A 23 6.10 7.81 -15.12
C GLY A 23 6.89 6.80 -14.28
N GLY A 24 6.39 6.40 -13.11
CA GLY A 24 7.03 5.42 -12.22
C GLY A 24 6.62 5.66 -10.77
N LEU A 25 7.16 4.90 -9.82
CA LEU A 25 6.97 5.23 -8.41
C LEU A 25 7.95 6.34 -8.03
N SER A 26 7.54 7.60 -8.18
CA SER A 26 8.20 8.75 -7.56
C SER A 26 7.20 9.45 -6.65
N VAL A 27 7.66 9.93 -5.49
CA VAL A 27 6.78 10.54 -4.49
C VAL A 27 7.29 11.94 -4.14
N GLN A 28 6.48 12.96 -4.43
CA GLN A 28 6.74 14.34 -4.06
C GLN A 28 6.16 14.64 -2.67
N GLY A 29 7.03 14.73 -1.66
CA GLY A 29 6.70 15.13 -0.29
C GLY A 29 7.43 16.41 0.11
N GLU A 30 8.05 16.42 1.30
CA GLU A 30 8.99 17.49 1.72
C GLU A 30 10.22 17.61 0.80
N ARG A 31 10.54 16.50 0.13
CA ARG A 31 11.51 16.36 -0.95
C ARG A 31 10.98 15.36 -1.97
N LEU A 32 11.62 15.30 -3.12
CA LEU A 32 11.37 14.24 -4.09
C LEU A 32 12.04 12.94 -3.61
N TYR A 33 11.29 11.85 -3.65
CA TYR A 33 11.79 10.50 -3.48
C TYR A 33 11.65 9.79 -4.83
N GLU A 34 12.78 9.56 -5.50
CA GLU A 34 12.84 8.84 -6.77
C GLU A 34 12.98 7.34 -6.49
N GLU A 35 12.07 6.53 -7.04
CA GLU A 35 12.06 5.07 -6.90
C GLU A 35 12.28 4.55 -5.46
N PRO A 36 11.51 5.04 -4.47
CA PRO A 36 11.68 4.58 -3.09
C PRO A 36 11.34 3.09 -2.99
N GLU A 37 12.12 2.38 -2.18
CA GLU A 37 11.82 0.99 -1.83
C GLU A 37 10.43 0.87 -1.19
N GLN A 38 9.67 -0.15 -1.60
CA GLN A 38 8.31 -0.37 -1.13
C GLN A 38 8.25 -1.42 -0.02
N LEU A 39 7.50 -1.12 1.03
CA LEU A 39 7.22 -2.08 2.11
C LEU A 39 5.95 -2.86 1.76
N MET A 40 6.11 -4.00 1.08
CA MET A 40 5.01 -4.90 0.73
C MET A 40 5.23 -6.30 1.29
N PRO A 41 4.15 -7.09 1.48
CA PRO A 41 4.29 -8.53 1.72
C PRO A 41 5.11 -9.21 0.62
N TYR A 42 5.92 -10.20 0.99
CA TYR A 42 6.72 -10.97 0.03
C TYR A 42 5.83 -11.58 -1.07
N GLY A 43 6.19 -11.35 -2.33
CA GLY A 43 5.43 -11.81 -3.49
C GLY A 43 4.35 -10.83 -3.98
N LEU A 44 4.16 -9.68 -3.32
CA LEU A 44 3.30 -8.59 -3.79
C LEU A 44 4.14 -7.40 -4.23
N MET A 45 3.81 -6.83 -5.39
CA MET A 45 4.34 -5.57 -5.88
C MET A 45 3.19 -4.77 -6.50
N SER A 46 3.15 -3.47 -6.25
CA SER A 46 2.21 -2.55 -6.87
C SER A 46 2.94 -1.26 -7.22
N VAL A 47 2.50 -0.57 -8.27
CA VAL A 47 2.94 0.79 -8.56
C VAL A 47 1.70 1.66 -8.47
N ALA A 48 1.75 2.61 -7.54
CA ALA A 48 0.65 3.53 -7.31
C ALA A 48 0.38 4.37 -8.56
N GLU A 49 -0.90 4.65 -8.81
CA GLU A 49 -1.32 5.59 -9.84
C GLU A 49 -0.88 7.02 -9.50
N ALA A 50 -0.54 7.81 -10.51
CA ALA A 50 -0.20 9.22 -10.34
C ALA A 50 -1.34 10.01 -9.65
N GLY A 51 -0.98 10.99 -8.83
CA GLY A 51 -1.92 11.80 -8.06
C GLY A 51 -2.44 11.14 -6.78
N ARG A 52 -2.12 9.86 -6.53
CA ARG A 52 -2.44 9.19 -5.26
C ARG A 52 -1.56 9.70 -4.12
N GLN A 53 -2.09 9.70 -2.91
CA GLN A 53 -1.35 10.08 -1.71
C GLN A 53 -0.60 8.86 -1.14
N ALA A 54 0.72 8.84 -1.26
CA ALA A 54 1.58 7.82 -0.65
C ALA A 54 1.93 8.18 0.81
N VAL A 55 2.06 7.15 1.64
CA VAL A 55 2.60 7.23 3.01
C VAL A 55 4.06 6.79 2.96
N MET A 56 4.94 7.66 3.47
CA MET A 56 6.38 7.46 3.48
C MET A 56 6.85 7.20 4.91
N LEU A 57 7.82 6.30 5.05
CA LEU A 57 8.43 5.89 6.32
C LEU A 57 9.96 5.97 6.17
N GLU A 58 10.60 7.02 6.69
CA GLU A 58 12.07 7.20 6.61
C GLU A 58 12.68 7.00 5.19
N GLY A 59 11.90 7.30 4.14
CA GLY A 59 12.30 7.14 2.73
C GLY A 59 11.75 5.93 2.01
N TYR A 60 11.16 4.96 2.72
CA TYR A 60 10.42 3.85 2.12
C TYR A 60 8.97 4.27 1.82
N CYS A 61 8.39 3.75 0.74
CA CYS A 61 6.96 3.86 0.49
C CYS A 61 6.23 2.73 1.21
N ALA A 62 5.44 3.06 2.24
CA ALA A 62 4.68 2.09 3.01
C ALA A 62 3.34 1.70 2.34
N GLY A 63 2.92 2.47 1.34
CA GLY A 63 1.69 2.25 0.58
C GLY A 63 0.97 3.55 0.24
N VAL A 64 -0.22 3.41 -0.33
CA VAL A 64 -1.08 4.53 -0.71
C VAL A 64 -2.21 4.67 0.30
N ALA A 65 -2.43 5.88 0.80
CA ALA A 65 -3.63 6.21 1.55
C ALA A 65 -4.83 6.24 0.60
N GLY A 66 -5.78 5.34 0.81
CA GLY A 66 -7.05 5.30 0.10
C GLY A 66 -8.21 5.67 1.02
N ALA A 67 -9.27 6.23 0.45
CA ALA A 67 -10.56 6.17 1.12
C ALA A 67 -10.96 4.68 1.28
N PRO A 68 -11.62 4.31 2.37
CA PRO A 68 -12.14 2.96 2.52
C PRO A 68 -13.05 2.64 1.33
N ASP A 69 -12.78 1.52 0.65
CA ASP A 69 -13.69 0.97 -0.37
C ASP A 69 -15.00 0.64 0.34
N SER A 70 -16.11 1.26 -0.08
CA SER A 70 -17.41 1.04 0.56
C SER A 70 -18.01 -0.32 0.22
N ASP A 71 -17.51 -0.97 -0.83
CA ASP A 71 -18.08 -2.20 -1.36
C ASP A 71 -17.43 -3.45 -0.76
N ILE A 72 -16.32 -3.29 -0.03
CA ILE A 72 -15.64 -4.38 0.69
C ILE A 72 -16.13 -4.45 2.14
N ARG A 73 -16.50 -5.65 2.60
CA ARG A 73 -16.91 -5.88 3.98
C ARG A 73 -15.75 -6.36 4.82
N ALA A 74 -15.90 -6.27 6.15
CA ALA A 74 -14.92 -6.80 7.09
C ALA A 74 -14.65 -8.29 6.83
N GLY A 75 -13.38 -8.67 6.72
CA GLY A 75 -12.95 -10.05 6.42
C GLY A 75 -12.69 -10.33 4.94
N GLU A 76 -13.18 -9.46 4.04
CA GLU A 76 -12.99 -9.62 2.59
C GLU A 76 -11.68 -8.98 2.15
N VAL A 77 -11.12 -9.46 1.04
CA VAL A 77 -9.84 -8.99 0.50
C VAL A 77 -9.96 -8.76 -0.99
N ARG A 78 -9.52 -7.59 -1.45
CA ARG A 78 -9.58 -7.19 -2.87
C ARG A 78 -8.20 -6.74 -3.35
N LEU A 79 -7.77 -7.27 -4.49
CA LEU A 79 -6.60 -6.82 -5.24
C LEU A 79 -7.10 -6.32 -6.59
N TYR A 80 -6.74 -5.10 -6.97
CA TYR A 80 -7.16 -4.52 -8.24
C TYR A 80 -6.06 -3.64 -8.84
N SER A 81 -6.14 -3.42 -10.15
CA SER A 81 -5.27 -2.49 -10.87
C SER A 81 -6.08 -1.40 -11.56
N ALA A 82 -5.43 -0.28 -11.91
CA ALA A 82 -6.05 0.80 -12.67
C ALA A 82 -6.58 0.35 -14.05
N GLY A 83 -6.06 -0.75 -14.59
CA GLY A 83 -6.52 -1.35 -15.84
C GLY A 83 -7.80 -2.20 -15.72
N GLY A 84 -8.36 -2.34 -14.51
CA GLY A 84 -9.59 -3.11 -14.26
C GLY A 84 -9.38 -4.60 -14.01
N ALA A 85 -8.13 -5.07 -13.90
CA ALA A 85 -7.88 -6.43 -13.45
C ALA A 85 -8.16 -6.53 -11.95
N GLU A 86 -8.80 -7.62 -11.51
CA GLU A 86 -9.25 -7.79 -10.14
C GLU A 86 -9.25 -9.24 -9.68
N ILE A 87 -8.90 -9.42 -8.40
CA ILE A 87 -9.19 -10.62 -7.59
C ILE A 87 -9.92 -10.17 -6.32
N TYR A 88 -11.10 -10.72 -6.07
CA TYR A 88 -11.91 -10.42 -4.89
C TYR A 88 -12.26 -11.70 -4.12
N LEU A 89 -11.87 -11.74 -2.84
CA LEU A 89 -12.12 -12.83 -1.91
C LEU A 89 -13.27 -12.43 -0.98
N GLU A 90 -14.45 -13.00 -1.20
CA GLU A 90 -15.64 -12.71 -0.40
C GLU A 90 -15.72 -13.58 0.86
N ASN A 91 -16.46 -13.09 1.86
CA ASN A 91 -16.77 -13.85 3.08
C ASN A 91 -17.61 -15.12 2.83
N SER A 92 -18.29 -15.19 1.68
CA SER A 92 -19.04 -16.37 1.24
C SER A 92 -18.12 -17.55 0.87
N GLY A 93 -16.80 -17.31 0.77
CA GLY A 93 -15.83 -18.25 0.23
C GLY A 93 -15.75 -18.26 -1.30
N ARG A 94 -16.58 -17.46 -1.99
CA ARG A 94 -16.45 -17.24 -3.43
C ARG A 94 -15.20 -16.42 -3.72
N VAL A 95 -14.57 -16.74 -4.84
CA VAL A 95 -13.45 -15.99 -5.40
C VAL A 95 -13.90 -15.42 -6.74
N ILE A 96 -13.79 -14.11 -6.92
CA ILE A 96 -14.14 -13.44 -8.18
C ILE A 96 -12.85 -12.97 -8.85
N ILE A 97 -12.60 -13.40 -10.07
CA ILE A 97 -11.43 -13.00 -10.87
C ILE A 97 -11.93 -12.36 -12.15
N ASN A 98 -11.69 -11.06 -12.32
CA ASN A 98 -12.19 -10.27 -13.47
C ASN A 98 -13.68 -10.50 -13.76
N GLY A 99 -14.52 -10.57 -12.72
CA GLY A 99 -15.95 -10.83 -12.81
C GLY A 99 -16.37 -12.30 -12.97
N GLN A 100 -15.42 -13.22 -13.19
CA GLN A 100 -15.71 -14.66 -13.19
C GLN A 100 -15.78 -15.18 -11.74
N VAL A 101 -16.88 -15.85 -11.40
CA VAL A 101 -17.12 -16.41 -10.07
C VAL A 101 -16.58 -17.84 -9.99
N PHE A 102 -15.81 -18.11 -8.94
CA PHE A 102 -15.39 -19.44 -8.52
C PHE A 102 -16.06 -19.75 -7.18
N GLU A 103 -16.86 -20.80 -7.16
CA GLU A 103 -17.57 -21.23 -5.95
C GLU A 103 -16.59 -21.76 -4.89
N PRO A 104 -16.95 -21.67 -3.59
CA PRO A 104 -16.15 -22.24 -2.52
C PRO A 104 -15.93 -23.74 -2.72
N LYS A 105 -14.84 -24.27 -2.16
CA LYS A 105 -14.59 -25.71 -2.15
C LYS A 105 -15.73 -26.42 -1.41
N GLU A 106 -16.21 -27.52 -1.97
CA GLU A 106 -17.08 -28.45 -1.24
C GLU A 106 -16.32 -28.97 -0.01
N GLY A 107 -16.98 -28.87 1.15
CA GLY A 107 -16.44 -29.30 2.44
C GLY A 107 -16.51 -30.80 2.67
#